data_AF-A0A7S0R0U7-F1
#
_entry.id   AF-A0A7S0R0U7-F1
#
_cell.length_a   1.000
_cell.length_b   1.000
_cell.length_c   1.000
_cell.angle_alpha   90.00
_cell.angle_beta   90.00
_cell.angle_gamma   90.00
#
_symmetry.space_group_name_H-M   'P 1'
#
loop_
_entity.id
_entity.type
_entity.pdbx_description
1 polymer ?
#
loop_
_entity_poly.entity_id
_entity_poly.type
_entity_poly.pdbx_seq_one_letter_code
_entity_poly.pdbx_strand_id
1 'polypeptide(L)'
;VLNTDNMSILGLTIDYGPYGFLDAFDPFWTPNLTDASGKRYAYRNQPEIGQFNLVMLANALIAGDVLLKEEAEAALEHYSLALLAEYNARMAAKVGLQQYDKAVATELLKLMYEDDGDFTLTFRALSAIPSQPAPGAPEGALPPALRAAIRKPLTAEREAVWAQWVAAYQARLRQDGVPDAQRAAAQDAANPKFIPRQHLLQWAIEAAEAGDYSELDTLLDLVTRPYEEHPGADPKYTAAPPEHMVRPGVCMLSCSS
;
A
#
# COMPACT_ATOMS: atom_id res chain seq x y z
N VAL A 1 10.93 9.50 -7.14
CA VAL A 1 12.37 9.23 -7.39
C VAL A 1 13.13 9.58 -6.12
N LEU A 2 13.81 8.62 -5.49
CA LEU A 2 14.43 8.83 -4.17
C LEU A 2 15.92 9.22 -4.26
N ASN A 3 16.24 10.19 -5.13
CA ASN A 3 17.55 10.83 -5.12
C ASN A 3 17.71 11.70 -3.85
N THR A 4 18.95 12.01 -3.46
CA THR A 4 19.23 12.78 -2.23
C THR A 4 18.65 14.19 -2.25
N ASP A 5 18.59 14.83 -3.42
CA ASP A 5 17.96 16.15 -3.64
C ASP A 5 16.43 16.13 -3.45
N ASN A 6 15.80 14.96 -3.56
CA ASN A 6 14.37 14.74 -3.33
C ASN A 6 14.06 14.24 -1.90
N MET A 7 15.02 14.31 -0.98
CA MET A 7 14.81 13.99 0.43
C MET A 7 14.60 15.28 1.21
N SER A 8 13.34 15.57 1.55
CA SER A 8 13.02 16.73 2.40
C SER A 8 13.67 16.59 3.78
N ILE A 9 14.35 17.65 4.23
CA ILE A 9 14.94 17.70 5.58
C ILE A 9 13.87 17.63 6.69
N LEU A 10 12.61 17.93 6.36
CA LEU A 10 11.46 17.84 7.27
C LEU A 10 10.79 16.45 7.26
N GLY A 11 11.26 15.50 6.44
CA GLY A 11 10.63 14.19 6.30
C GLY A 11 9.33 14.19 5.50
N LEU A 12 9.10 15.22 4.67
CA LEU A 12 7.94 15.31 3.79
C LEU A 12 8.19 14.61 2.45
N THR A 13 7.16 13.96 1.89
CA THR A 13 7.19 13.50 0.50
C THR A 13 7.19 14.71 -0.44
N ILE A 14 8.18 14.79 -1.31
CA ILE A 14 8.35 15.90 -2.27
C ILE A 14 8.68 15.35 -3.67
N ASP A 15 8.64 16.25 -4.66
CA ASP A 15 8.98 15.98 -6.06
C ASP A 15 8.18 14.80 -6.67
N TYR A 16 6.87 15.03 -6.80
CA TYR A 16 5.92 14.09 -7.40
C TYR A 16 6.13 14.00 -8.91
N GLY A 17 7.05 13.13 -9.32
CA GLY A 17 7.33 12.82 -10.72
C GLY A 17 6.70 11.49 -11.18
N PRO A 18 7.50 10.49 -11.60
CA PRO A 18 7.00 9.15 -11.91
C PRO A 18 6.73 8.39 -10.60
N TYR A 19 5.72 8.82 -9.84
CA TYR A 19 5.22 8.12 -8.67
C TYR A 19 4.11 7.15 -9.08
N GLY A 20 3.76 6.26 -8.17
CA GLY A 20 2.53 5.51 -8.29
C GLY A 20 2.22 4.71 -7.04
N PHE A 21 0.95 4.39 -6.92
CA PHE A 21 0.38 3.55 -5.87
C PHE A 21 0.27 2.12 -6.39
N LEU A 22 0.54 1.13 -5.55
CA LEU A 22 0.39 -0.26 -5.93
C LEU A 22 -1.09 -0.56 -6.24
N ASP A 23 -1.36 -1.00 -7.46
CA ASP A 23 -2.60 -1.71 -7.80
C ASP A 23 -2.49 -3.14 -7.26
N ALA A 24 -1.97 -4.09 -8.06
CA ALA A 24 -1.58 -5.39 -7.54
C ALA A 24 -0.32 -5.28 -6.67
N PHE A 25 -0.26 -6.08 -5.61
CA PHE A 25 0.93 -6.13 -4.78
C PHE A 25 2.09 -6.82 -5.49
N ASP A 26 3.08 -6.03 -5.89
CA ASP A 26 4.37 -6.51 -6.36
C ASP A 26 5.50 -5.77 -5.60
N PRO A 27 6.26 -6.47 -4.72
CA PRO A 27 7.34 -5.84 -3.97
C PRO A 27 8.49 -5.37 -4.87
N PHE A 28 8.60 -5.88 -6.10
CA PHE A 28 9.61 -5.52 -7.08
C PHE A 28 9.15 -4.46 -8.08
N TRP A 29 7.97 -3.88 -7.88
CA TRP A 29 7.40 -2.89 -8.76
C TRP A 29 8.06 -1.52 -8.59
N THR A 30 8.26 -0.83 -9.71
CA THR A 30 8.67 0.58 -9.77
C THR A 30 7.82 1.30 -10.82
N PRO A 31 7.25 2.48 -10.51
CA PRO A 31 6.52 3.31 -11.46
C PRO A 31 7.45 4.08 -12.41
N ASN A 32 8.77 4.02 -12.21
CA ASN A 32 9.72 4.79 -13.02
C ASN A 32 10.35 3.92 -14.13
N LEU A 33 10.07 4.24 -15.40
CA LEU A 33 10.63 3.53 -16.57
C LEU A 33 12.16 3.59 -16.63
N THR A 34 12.76 4.70 -16.23
CA THR A 34 14.23 4.85 -16.25
C THR A 34 14.90 3.99 -15.18
N ASP A 35 14.15 3.57 -14.17
CA ASP A 35 14.56 2.65 -13.13
C ASP A 35 14.09 1.20 -13.39
N ALA A 36 13.42 0.92 -14.52
CA ALA A 36 12.84 -0.41 -14.74
C ALA A 36 13.89 -1.53 -14.83
N SER A 37 15.10 -1.23 -15.34
CA SER A 37 16.20 -2.17 -15.44
C SER A 37 17.01 -2.31 -14.14
N GLY A 38 17.21 -1.21 -13.42
CA GLY A 38 17.99 -1.18 -12.17
C GLY A 38 17.17 -1.50 -10.92
N LYS A 39 15.87 -1.23 -10.95
CA LYS A 39 14.90 -1.36 -9.84
C LYS A 39 15.41 -0.75 -8.53
N ARG A 40 16.25 0.28 -8.60
CA ARG A 40 16.86 0.95 -7.44
C ARG A 40 15.79 1.48 -6.49
N TYR A 41 14.73 2.07 -7.04
CA TYR A 41 13.62 2.67 -6.29
C TYR A 41 12.34 1.81 -6.27
N ALA A 42 12.45 0.52 -6.59
CA ALA A 42 11.34 -0.42 -6.43
C ALA A 42 10.82 -0.45 -4.99
N TYR A 43 9.53 -0.73 -4.81
CA TYR A 43 8.80 -0.63 -3.54
C TYR A 43 9.57 -1.23 -2.35
N ARG A 44 10.05 -2.47 -2.46
CA ARG A 44 10.77 -3.15 -1.37
C ARG A 44 12.12 -2.51 -1.01
N ASN A 45 12.76 -1.80 -1.93
CA ASN A 45 14.10 -1.25 -1.76
C ASN A 45 14.06 0.14 -1.08
N GLN A 46 12.89 0.79 -1.03
CA GLN A 46 12.76 2.16 -0.51
C GLN A 46 13.27 2.34 0.93
N PRO A 47 13.07 1.39 1.88
CA PRO A 47 13.66 1.50 3.22
C PRO A 47 15.18 1.58 3.22
N GLU A 48 15.85 0.77 2.39
CA GLU A 48 17.31 0.77 2.29
C GLU A 48 17.83 2.04 1.61
N ILE A 49 17.13 2.51 0.57
CA ILE A 49 17.45 3.79 -0.08
C ILE A 49 17.30 4.97 0.89
N GLY A 50 16.28 4.97 1.74
CA GLY A 50 16.12 5.98 2.79
C GLY A 50 17.32 6.00 3.75
N GLN A 51 17.79 4.83 4.19
CA GLN A 51 18.99 4.73 5.02
C GLN A 51 20.23 5.25 4.28
N PHE A 52 20.42 4.83 3.03
CA PHE A 52 21.53 5.29 2.20
C PHE A 52 21.56 6.83 2.08
N ASN A 53 20.41 7.45 1.85
CA ASN A 53 20.32 8.91 1.74
C ASN A 53 20.61 9.62 3.07
N LEU A 54 20.23 9.04 4.22
CA LEU A 54 20.62 9.56 5.54
C LEU A 54 22.13 9.45 5.78
N VAL A 55 22.78 8.38 5.32
CA VAL A 55 24.25 8.25 5.37
C VAL A 55 24.91 9.34 4.53
N MET A 56 24.36 9.67 3.35
CA MET A 56 24.89 10.77 2.52
C MET A 56 24.75 12.13 3.23
N LEU A 57 23.62 12.38 3.88
CA LEU A 57 23.41 13.59 4.68
C LEU A 57 24.40 13.67 5.85
N ALA A 58 24.57 12.57 6.60
CA ALA A 58 25.51 12.49 7.72
C ALA A 58 26.95 12.80 7.27
N ASN A 59 27.39 12.23 6.14
CA ASN A 59 28.72 12.50 5.59
C ASN A 59 28.92 13.99 5.25
N ALA A 60 27.89 14.66 4.72
CA ALA A 60 27.97 16.09 4.43
C ALA A 60 28.07 16.94 5.71
N LEU A 61 27.35 16.58 6.77
CA LEU A 61 27.42 17.26 8.07
C LEU A 61 28.77 17.06 8.76
N ILE A 62 29.35 15.86 8.67
CA ILE A 62 30.71 15.57 9.16
C ILE A 62 31.74 16.40 8.39
N ALA A 63 31.66 16.41 7.06
CA ALA A 63 32.58 17.19 6.22
C ALA A 63 32.49 18.71 6.47
N GLY A 64 31.33 19.18 6.96
CA GLY A 64 31.11 20.57 7.35
C GLY A 64 31.42 20.90 8.81
N ASP A 65 32.02 19.98 9.57
CA ASP A 65 32.30 20.12 11.01
C ASP A 65 31.04 20.45 11.86
N VAL A 66 29.85 20.04 11.39
CA VAL A 66 28.56 20.25 12.09
C VAL A 66 28.25 19.09 13.03
N LEU A 67 28.70 17.88 12.68
CA LEU A 67 28.38 16.63 13.39
C LEU A 67 29.64 15.78 13.54
N LEU A 68 29.88 15.20 14.72
CA LEU A 68 30.96 14.24 14.90
C LEU A 68 30.58 12.88 14.30
N LYS A 69 31.58 12.09 13.92
CA LYS A 69 31.35 10.76 13.32
C LYS A 69 30.56 9.85 14.27
N GLU A 70 30.89 9.85 15.54
CA GLU A 70 30.26 9.01 16.56
C GLU A 70 28.79 9.41 16.79
N GLU A 71 28.49 10.71 16.72
CA GLU A 71 27.12 11.22 16.81
C GLU A 71 26.28 10.81 15.58
N ALA A 72 26.89 10.84 14.39
CA ALA A 72 26.25 10.39 13.16
C ALA A 72 25.94 8.89 13.19
N GLU A 73 26.90 8.06 13.61
CA GLU A 73 26.71 6.62 13.74
C GLU A 73 25.58 6.30 14.72
N ALA A 74 25.58 6.94 15.90
CA ALA A 74 24.51 6.79 16.87
C ALA A 74 23.14 7.19 16.30
N ALA A 75 23.05 8.31 15.57
CA ALA A 75 21.79 8.74 14.96
C ALA A 75 21.29 7.76 13.87
N LEU A 76 22.20 7.21 13.05
CA LEU A 76 21.85 6.28 11.97
C LEU A 76 21.34 4.93 12.48
N GLU A 77 21.81 4.46 13.64
CA GLU A 77 21.29 3.24 14.28
C GLU A 77 19.78 3.34 14.61
N HIS A 78 19.29 4.55 14.90
CA HIS A 78 17.88 4.76 15.23
C HIS A 78 16.95 4.61 14.03
N TYR A 79 17.45 4.78 12.79
CA TYR A 79 16.62 4.71 11.59
C TYR A 79 15.88 3.38 11.46
N SER A 80 16.62 2.27 11.54
CA SER A 80 16.05 0.93 11.36
C SER A 80 15.05 0.57 12.46
N LEU A 81 15.32 1.00 13.69
CA LEU A 81 14.43 0.79 14.83
C LEU A 81 13.13 1.59 14.69
N ALA A 82 13.24 2.88 14.34
CA ALA A 82 12.08 3.75 14.15
C ALA A 82 11.21 3.27 12.96
N LEU A 83 11.84 2.94 11.83
CA LEU A 83 11.14 2.44 10.65
C LEU A 83 10.40 1.14 10.94
N LEU A 84 11.04 0.19 11.63
CA LEU A 84 10.42 -1.09 11.97
C LEU A 84 9.27 -0.90 12.95
N ALA A 85 9.42 -0.03 13.95
CA ALA A 85 8.36 0.26 14.92
C ALA A 85 7.12 0.85 14.23
N GLU A 86 7.31 1.87 13.38
CA GLU A 86 6.21 2.48 12.62
C GLU A 86 5.60 1.48 11.64
N TYR A 87 6.40 0.74 10.87
CA TYR A 87 5.90 -0.28 9.94
C TYR A 87 5.03 -1.32 10.66
N ASN A 88 5.52 -1.86 11.79
CA ASN A 88 4.79 -2.86 12.56
C ASN A 88 3.47 -2.29 13.10
N ALA A 89 3.48 -1.06 13.65
CA ALA A 89 2.27 -0.41 14.15
C ALA A 89 1.23 -0.19 13.04
N ARG A 90 1.66 0.30 11.87
CA ARG A 90 0.77 0.51 10.72
C ARG A 90 0.22 -0.81 10.20
N MET A 91 1.07 -1.83 10.03
CA MET A 91 0.63 -3.15 9.56
C MET A 91 -0.35 -3.80 10.53
N ALA A 92 -0.09 -3.72 11.84
CA ALA A 92 -1.01 -4.21 12.87
C ALA A 92 -2.40 -3.55 12.74
N ALA A 93 -2.45 -2.22 12.58
CA ALA A 93 -3.69 -1.49 12.36
C ALA A 93 -4.41 -1.94 11.07
N LYS A 94 -3.66 -2.11 9.96
CA LYS A 94 -4.23 -2.57 8.68
C LYS A 94 -4.86 -3.96 8.79
N VAL A 95 -4.23 -4.89 9.51
CA VAL A 95 -4.78 -6.24 9.74
C VAL A 95 -5.73 -6.30 10.95
N GLY A 96 -5.99 -5.20 11.64
CA GLY A 96 -6.92 -5.16 12.77
C GLY A 96 -6.46 -5.93 14.00
N LEU A 97 -5.15 -5.94 14.27
CA LEU A 97 -4.55 -6.58 15.45
C LEU A 97 -3.98 -5.51 16.40
N GLN A 98 -4.06 -5.74 17.70
CA GLN A 98 -3.45 -4.85 18.70
C GLN A 98 -1.92 -4.80 18.63
N GLN A 99 -1.29 -5.90 18.19
CA GLN A 99 0.15 -6.01 18.01
C GLN A 99 0.46 -6.65 16.67
N TYR A 100 1.60 -6.28 16.10
CA TYR A 100 2.06 -6.83 14.83
C TYR A 100 2.28 -8.33 14.94
N ASP A 101 1.57 -9.07 14.09
CA ASP A 101 1.78 -10.49 13.89
C ASP A 101 2.47 -10.71 12.53
N LYS A 102 3.76 -11.03 12.60
CA LYS A 102 4.59 -11.23 11.40
C LYS A 102 4.07 -12.36 10.53
N ALA A 103 3.56 -13.45 11.11
CA ALA A 103 3.12 -14.62 10.36
C ALA A 103 1.87 -14.28 9.55
N VAL A 104 0.88 -13.66 10.18
CA VAL A 104 -0.35 -13.21 9.50
C VAL A 104 -0.04 -12.23 8.37
N ALA A 105 0.73 -11.19 8.67
CA ALA A 105 1.03 -10.13 7.71
C ALA A 105 1.88 -10.63 6.53
N THR A 106 2.91 -11.44 6.80
CA THR A 106 3.83 -11.93 5.76
C THR A 106 3.14 -12.92 4.84
N GLU A 107 2.33 -13.83 5.37
CA GLU A 107 1.60 -14.78 4.53
C GLU A 107 0.53 -14.07 3.69
N LEU A 108 -0.15 -13.04 4.23
CA LEU A 108 -1.08 -12.23 3.43
C LEU A 108 -0.39 -11.58 2.24
N LEU A 109 0.74 -10.90 2.46
CA LEU A 109 1.50 -10.24 1.39
C LEU A 109 2.00 -11.26 0.36
N LYS A 110 2.41 -12.45 0.79
CA LYS A 110 2.80 -13.54 -0.11
C LYS A 110 1.61 -14.01 -0.96
N LEU A 111 0.44 -14.21 -0.37
CA LEU A 111 -0.77 -14.58 -1.11
C LEU A 111 -1.15 -13.51 -2.14
N MET A 112 -1.08 -12.23 -1.77
CA MET A 112 -1.33 -11.12 -2.69
C MET A 112 -0.34 -11.11 -3.86
N TYR A 113 0.95 -11.38 -3.60
CA TYR A 113 1.96 -11.45 -4.66
C TYR A 113 1.76 -12.65 -5.58
N GLU A 114 1.51 -13.83 -5.03
CA GLU A 114 1.29 -15.05 -5.81
C GLU A 114 -0.01 -14.99 -6.62
N ASP A 115 -1.04 -14.32 -6.08
CA ASP A 115 -2.40 -14.32 -6.62
C ASP A 115 -2.91 -13.00 -7.22
N ASP A 116 -2.02 -12.06 -7.51
CA ASP A 116 -2.39 -10.77 -8.12
C ASP A 116 -3.46 -10.03 -7.30
N GLY A 117 -3.27 -10.04 -5.98
CA GLY A 117 -4.14 -9.35 -5.03
C GLY A 117 -3.96 -7.84 -5.09
N ASP A 118 -5.06 -7.11 -5.23
CA ASP A 118 -5.08 -5.65 -5.14
C ASP A 118 -4.65 -5.22 -3.75
N PHE A 119 -3.60 -4.40 -3.65
CA PHE A 119 -2.99 -4.02 -2.39
C PHE A 119 -3.98 -3.30 -1.47
N THR A 120 -4.67 -2.31 -2.02
CA THR A 120 -5.57 -1.44 -1.26
C THR A 120 -6.83 -2.19 -0.85
N LEU A 121 -7.49 -2.84 -1.82
CA LEU A 121 -8.76 -3.52 -1.61
C LEU A 121 -8.63 -4.80 -0.79
N THR A 122 -7.50 -5.51 -0.87
CA THR A 122 -7.27 -6.68 -0.01
C THR A 122 -7.30 -6.27 1.46
N PHE A 123 -6.56 -5.22 1.82
CA PHE A 123 -6.56 -4.70 3.19
C PHE A 123 -7.92 -4.12 3.59
N ARG A 124 -8.59 -3.39 2.69
CA ARG A 124 -9.95 -2.87 2.95
C ARG A 124 -10.95 -4.00 3.20
N ALA A 125 -10.86 -5.10 2.46
CA ALA A 125 -11.76 -6.25 2.61
C ALA A 125 -11.58 -7.00 3.94
N LEU A 126 -10.46 -6.82 4.65
CA LEU A 126 -10.23 -7.51 5.91
C LEU A 126 -11.22 -7.10 7.02
N SER A 127 -11.76 -5.89 6.96
CA SER A 127 -12.74 -5.40 7.95
C SER A 127 -14.05 -6.20 7.91
N ALA A 128 -14.36 -6.85 6.78
CA ALA A 128 -15.53 -7.70 6.61
C ALA A 128 -15.35 -9.14 7.14
N ILE A 129 -14.14 -9.51 7.59
CA ILE A 129 -13.88 -10.87 8.11
C ILE A 129 -14.25 -10.90 9.59
N PRO A 130 -15.26 -11.67 10.01
CA PRO A 130 -15.59 -11.82 11.43
C PRO A 130 -14.59 -12.75 12.13
N SER A 131 -14.37 -12.56 13.43
CA SER A 131 -13.48 -13.44 14.23
C SER A 131 -14.06 -14.84 14.40
N GLN A 132 -15.38 -14.96 14.33
CA GLN A 132 -16.14 -16.22 14.31
C GLN A 132 -16.84 -16.35 12.95
N PRO A 133 -16.82 -17.52 12.30
CA PRO A 133 -17.61 -17.73 11.09
C PRO A 133 -19.09 -17.44 11.34
N ALA A 134 -19.78 -16.93 10.33
CA ALA A 134 -21.23 -16.77 10.40
C ALA A 134 -21.91 -18.14 10.63
N PRO A 135 -23.07 -18.21 11.31
CA PRO A 135 -23.76 -19.48 11.51
C PRO A 135 -23.98 -20.25 10.21
N GLY A 136 -23.43 -21.46 10.12
CA GLY A 136 -23.51 -22.32 8.93
C GLY A 136 -22.47 -22.05 7.85
N ALA A 137 -21.63 -21.02 7.98
CA ALA A 137 -20.49 -20.79 7.10
C ALA A 137 -19.29 -21.65 7.53
N PRO A 138 -18.50 -22.20 6.59
CA PRO A 138 -17.28 -22.91 6.93
C PRO A 138 -16.25 -21.94 7.54
N GLU A 139 -15.45 -22.44 8.48
CA GLU A 139 -14.29 -21.69 8.97
C GLU A 139 -13.30 -21.46 7.82
N GLY A 140 -12.73 -20.26 7.75
CA GLY A 140 -11.86 -19.89 6.64
C GLY A 140 -12.59 -19.56 5.34
N ALA A 141 -13.92 -19.47 5.29
CA ALA A 141 -14.62 -19.08 4.07
C ALA A 141 -14.05 -17.75 3.51
N LEU A 142 -13.64 -17.74 2.24
CA LEU A 142 -13.11 -16.57 1.57
C LEU A 142 -14.24 -15.54 1.35
N PRO A 143 -14.22 -14.36 1.99
CA PRO A 143 -15.35 -13.44 1.89
C PRO A 143 -15.43 -12.80 0.49
N PRO A 144 -16.64 -12.46 0.01
CA PRO A 144 -16.82 -11.91 -1.35
C PRO A 144 -15.95 -10.69 -1.65
N ALA A 145 -15.80 -9.77 -0.68
CA ALA A 145 -14.96 -8.58 -0.83
C ALA A 145 -13.47 -8.94 -1.00
N LEU A 146 -12.98 -9.92 -0.24
CA LEU A 146 -11.59 -10.38 -0.35
C LEU A 146 -11.38 -11.15 -1.66
N ARG A 147 -12.35 -11.97 -2.08
CA ARG A 147 -12.31 -12.64 -3.39
C ARG A 147 -12.30 -11.64 -4.55
N ALA A 148 -13.04 -10.54 -4.45
CA ALA A 148 -13.09 -9.49 -5.47
C ALA A 148 -11.79 -8.67 -5.54
N ALA A 149 -11.04 -8.57 -4.45
CA ALA A 149 -9.71 -7.95 -4.45
C ALA A 149 -8.65 -8.79 -5.18
N ILE A 150 -8.91 -10.08 -5.40
CA ILE A 150 -8.01 -10.97 -6.14
C ILE A 150 -8.34 -10.88 -7.63
N ARG A 151 -7.45 -10.25 -8.40
CA ARG A 151 -7.72 -9.84 -9.78
C ARG A 151 -7.74 -11.01 -10.75
N LYS A 152 -7.02 -12.10 -10.45
CA LYS A 152 -6.99 -13.31 -11.28
C LYS A 152 -8.00 -14.36 -10.80
N PRO A 153 -8.49 -15.24 -11.69
CA PRO A 153 -9.22 -16.43 -11.28
C PRO A 153 -8.36 -17.34 -10.40
N LEU A 154 -8.93 -17.83 -9.31
CA LEU A 154 -8.27 -18.81 -8.44
C LEU A 154 -8.66 -20.23 -8.87
N THR A 155 -7.70 -21.16 -8.77
CA THR A 155 -8.00 -22.60 -8.79
C THR A 155 -8.54 -23.05 -7.43
N ALA A 156 -9.18 -24.22 -7.37
CA ALA A 156 -9.67 -24.77 -6.12
C ALA A 156 -8.56 -24.95 -5.06
N GLU A 157 -7.35 -25.30 -5.50
CA GLU A 157 -6.18 -25.42 -4.62
C GLU A 157 -5.80 -24.06 -4.03
N ARG A 158 -5.77 -23.00 -4.85
CA ARG A 158 -5.46 -21.65 -4.35
C ARG A 158 -6.56 -21.10 -3.45
N GLU A 159 -7.82 -21.35 -3.76
CA GLU A 159 -8.94 -21.00 -2.86
C GLU A 159 -8.79 -21.69 -1.49
N ALA A 160 -8.36 -22.96 -1.46
CA ALA A 160 -8.10 -23.66 -0.22
C ALA A 160 -6.94 -23.05 0.59
N VAL A 161 -5.88 -22.55 -0.06
CA VAL A 161 -4.77 -21.86 0.63
C VAL A 161 -5.26 -20.53 1.24
N TRP A 162 -6.03 -19.74 0.49
CA TRP A 162 -6.66 -18.54 1.02
C TRP A 162 -7.57 -18.84 2.20
N ALA A 163 -8.36 -19.91 2.12
CA ALA A 163 -9.23 -20.32 3.21
C ALA A 163 -8.46 -20.71 4.48
N GLN A 164 -7.32 -21.39 4.33
CA GLN A 164 -6.42 -21.69 5.45
C GLN A 164 -5.88 -20.42 6.11
N TRP A 165 -5.47 -19.43 5.30
CA TRP A 165 -5.03 -18.14 5.83
C TRP A 165 -6.16 -17.40 6.56
N VAL A 166 -7.38 -17.38 5.99
CA VAL A 166 -8.54 -16.77 6.66
C VAL A 166 -8.84 -17.47 7.98
N ALA A 167 -8.81 -18.81 8.03
CA ALA A 167 -9.02 -19.55 9.27
C ALA A 167 -7.96 -19.21 10.34
N ALA A 168 -6.68 -19.15 9.94
CA ALA A 168 -5.59 -18.74 10.84
C ALA A 168 -5.75 -17.29 11.33
N TYR A 169 -6.15 -16.39 10.44
CA TYR A 169 -6.44 -15.00 10.77
C TYR A 169 -7.61 -14.90 11.76
N GLN A 170 -8.72 -15.59 11.52
CA GLN A 170 -9.87 -15.65 12.45
C GLN A 170 -9.46 -16.18 13.82
N ALA A 171 -8.64 -17.24 13.88
CA ALA A 171 -8.10 -17.76 15.13
C ALA A 171 -7.26 -16.70 15.86
N ARG A 172 -6.41 -15.96 15.15
CA ARG A 172 -5.61 -14.86 15.71
C ARG A 172 -6.50 -13.72 16.20
N LEU A 173 -7.57 -13.37 15.47
CA LEU A 173 -8.54 -12.36 15.89
C LEU A 173 -9.23 -12.74 17.20
N ARG A 174 -9.61 -14.01 17.37
CA ARG A 174 -10.21 -14.51 18.62
C ARG A 174 -9.24 -14.40 19.80
N GLN A 175 -7.95 -14.65 19.58
CA GLN A 175 -6.92 -14.46 20.61
C GLN A 175 -6.72 -12.99 20.98
N ASP A 176 -6.87 -12.07 20.02
CA ASP A 176 -6.79 -10.62 20.27
C ASP A 176 -7.95 -10.11 21.13
N GLY A 177 -9.11 -10.76 21.02
CA GLY A 177 -10.30 -10.46 21.83
C GLY A 177 -10.99 -9.13 21.52
N VAL A 178 -10.60 -8.44 20.45
CA VAL A 178 -11.24 -7.20 20.02
C VAL A 178 -12.59 -7.51 19.34
N PRO A 179 -13.70 -6.89 19.78
CA PRO A 179 -15.00 -7.07 19.14
C PRO A 179 -14.98 -6.72 17.64
N ASP A 180 -15.66 -7.54 16.82
CA ASP A 180 -15.63 -7.42 15.35
C ASP A 180 -16.00 -6.03 14.84
N ALA A 181 -17.06 -5.41 15.39
CA ALA A 181 -17.48 -4.07 14.97
C ALA A 181 -16.44 -3.00 15.29
N GLN A 182 -15.78 -3.09 16.45
CA GLN A 182 -14.71 -2.16 16.83
C GLN A 182 -13.48 -2.36 15.95
N ARG A 183 -13.09 -3.61 15.69
CA ARG A 183 -11.97 -3.94 14.81
C ARG A 183 -12.24 -3.45 13.39
N ALA A 184 -13.41 -3.73 12.83
CA ALA A 184 -13.78 -3.33 11.47
C ALA A 184 -13.67 -1.81 11.30
N ALA A 185 -14.22 -1.03 12.23
CA ALA A 185 -14.10 0.43 12.20
C ALA A 185 -12.65 0.92 12.27
N ALA A 186 -11.80 0.28 13.10
CA ALA A 186 -10.38 0.61 13.18
C ALA A 186 -9.62 0.25 11.89
N GLN A 187 -9.94 -0.90 11.27
CA GLN A 187 -9.38 -1.30 9.99
C GLN A 187 -9.82 -0.35 8.87
N ASP A 188 -11.08 0.04 8.82
CA ASP A 188 -11.60 0.97 7.81
C ASP A 188 -10.97 2.36 7.94
N ALA A 189 -10.65 2.80 9.16
CA ALA A 189 -9.89 4.03 9.40
C ALA A 189 -8.39 3.94 9.03
N ALA A 190 -7.83 2.73 8.96
CA ALA A 190 -6.43 2.48 8.60
C ALA A 190 -6.24 2.09 7.12
N ASN A 191 -7.29 1.57 6.48
CA ASN A 191 -7.26 1.03 5.13
C ASN A 191 -8.12 1.90 4.21
N PRO A 192 -7.51 2.69 3.31
CA PRO A 192 -8.28 3.50 2.39
C PRO A 192 -9.06 2.61 1.42
N LYS A 193 -10.21 3.11 0.99
CA LYS A 193 -11.01 2.55 -0.10
C LYS A 193 -10.62 3.17 -1.45
N PHE A 194 -10.23 4.44 -1.45
CA PHE A 194 -9.86 5.20 -2.64
C PHE A 194 -8.38 5.60 -2.58
N ILE A 195 -7.68 5.40 -3.69
CA ILE A 195 -6.30 5.87 -3.90
C ILE A 195 -6.20 6.48 -5.30
N PRO A 196 -5.26 7.41 -5.54
CA PRO A 196 -5.05 7.97 -6.87
C PRO A 196 -4.32 6.94 -7.76
N ARG A 197 -5.06 5.92 -8.19
CA ARG A 197 -4.58 4.88 -9.13
C ARG A 197 -4.15 5.54 -10.43
N GLN A 198 -3.13 5.01 -11.08
CA GLN A 198 -2.53 5.70 -12.21
C GLN A 198 -3.50 5.82 -13.40
N HIS A 199 -4.38 4.84 -13.62
CA HIS A 199 -5.40 4.93 -14.66
C HIS A 199 -6.48 5.99 -14.38
N LEU A 200 -6.84 6.20 -13.10
CA LEU A 200 -7.78 7.26 -12.70
C LEU A 200 -7.17 8.64 -12.92
N LEU A 201 -5.88 8.79 -12.58
CA LEU A 201 -5.12 10.01 -12.86
C LEU A 201 -5.04 10.27 -14.36
N GLN A 202 -4.79 9.23 -15.17
CA GLN A 202 -4.74 9.36 -16.63
C GLN A 202 -6.09 9.82 -17.21
N TRP A 203 -7.20 9.23 -16.79
CA TRP A 203 -8.53 9.68 -17.23
C TRP A 203 -8.81 11.13 -16.83
N ALA A 204 -8.44 11.54 -15.62
CA ALA A 204 -8.60 12.92 -15.18
C ALA A 204 -7.76 13.89 -16.03
N ILE A 205 -6.53 13.50 -16.41
CA ILE A 205 -5.67 14.29 -17.31
C ILE A 205 -6.30 14.40 -18.70
N GLU A 206 -6.70 13.29 -19.30
CA GLU A 206 -7.31 13.27 -20.65
C GLU A 206 -8.59 14.11 -20.72
N ALA A 207 -9.44 14.04 -19.68
CA ALA A 207 -10.64 14.86 -19.58
C ALA A 207 -10.27 16.35 -19.44
N ALA A 208 -9.31 16.69 -18.59
CA ALA A 208 -8.89 18.06 -18.36
C ALA A 208 -8.25 18.69 -19.62
N GLU A 209 -7.48 17.92 -20.40
CA GLU A 209 -6.92 18.36 -21.69
C GLU A 209 -8.02 18.66 -22.73
N ALA A 210 -9.16 17.96 -22.64
CA ALA A 210 -10.36 18.25 -23.43
C ALA A 210 -11.21 19.40 -22.85
N GLY A 211 -10.81 20.00 -21.73
CA GLY A 211 -11.51 21.10 -21.06
C GLY A 211 -12.59 20.66 -20.07
N ASP A 212 -12.68 19.37 -19.74
CA ASP A 212 -13.62 18.83 -18.74
C ASP A 212 -12.88 18.48 -17.44
N TYR A 213 -13.14 19.24 -16.37
CA TYR A 213 -12.51 19.04 -15.06
C TYR A 213 -13.33 18.16 -14.10
N SER A 214 -14.49 17.65 -14.53
CA SER A 214 -15.40 16.90 -13.65
C SER A 214 -14.78 15.63 -13.07
N GLU A 215 -13.95 14.92 -13.84
CA GLU A 215 -13.22 13.73 -13.38
C GLU A 215 -12.14 14.10 -12.34
N LEU A 216 -11.44 15.22 -12.56
CA LEU A 216 -10.43 15.73 -11.62
C LEU A 216 -11.09 16.11 -10.29
N ASP A 217 -12.20 16.86 -10.33
CA ASP A 217 -12.93 17.29 -9.15
C ASP A 217 -13.46 16.10 -8.35
N THR A 218 -14.02 15.10 -9.05
CA THR A 218 -14.52 13.88 -8.43
C THR A 218 -13.40 13.07 -7.79
N LEU A 219 -12.28 12.88 -8.51
CA LEU A 219 -11.13 12.14 -7.99
C LEU A 219 -10.54 12.84 -6.76
N LEU A 220 -10.42 14.17 -6.79
CA LEU A 220 -9.92 14.96 -5.66
C LEU A 220 -10.80 14.80 -4.41
N ASP A 221 -12.13 14.82 -4.56
CA ASP A 221 -13.05 14.60 -3.44
C ASP A 221 -12.88 13.20 -2.81
N LEU A 222 -12.73 12.16 -3.65
CA LEU A 222 -12.55 10.79 -3.17
C LEU A 222 -11.21 10.59 -2.45
N VAL A 223 -10.11 11.12 -2.98
CA VAL A 223 -8.77 10.91 -2.39
C VAL A 223 -8.47 11.81 -1.18
N THR A 224 -9.26 12.87 -0.98
CA THR A 224 -9.18 13.70 0.24
C THR A 224 -9.96 13.10 1.42
N ARG A 225 -10.93 12.22 1.14
CA ARG A 225 -11.65 11.42 2.15
C ARG A 225 -11.55 9.91 1.86
N PRO A 226 -10.33 9.34 1.77
CA PRO A 226 -10.11 8.05 1.13
C PRO A 226 -10.59 6.86 1.97
N TYR A 227 -10.84 7.06 3.26
CA TYR A 227 -11.28 6.01 4.21
C TYR A 227 -12.80 5.90 4.34
N GLU A 228 -13.53 6.94 3.92
CA GLU A 228 -14.98 7.03 4.04
C GLU A 228 -15.67 6.10 3.02
N GLU A 229 -16.84 5.59 3.41
CA GLU A 229 -17.78 5.06 2.44
C GLU A 229 -18.40 6.26 1.71
N HIS A 230 -18.21 6.34 0.39
CA HIS A 230 -18.83 7.37 -0.48
C HIS A 230 -20.02 6.76 -1.21
N PRO A 231 -21.26 6.88 -0.70
CA PRO A 231 -22.42 6.26 -1.31
C PRO A 231 -22.71 6.90 -2.67
N GLY A 232 -22.84 6.09 -3.71
CA GLY A 232 -23.09 6.57 -5.08
C GLY A 232 -21.82 6.93 -5.86
N ALA A 233 -20.62 6.83 -5.27
CA ALA A 233 -19.39 6.87 -6.04
C ALA A 233 -19.39 5.76 -7.09
N ASP A 234 -18.99 6.10 -8.31
CA ASP A 234 -18.91 5.13 -9.41
C ASP A 234 -17.92 4.01 -9.04
N PRO A 235 -18.30 2.72 -9.17
CA PRO A 235 -17.41 1.59 -8.90
C PRO A 235 -16.06 1.66 -9.63
N LYS A 236 -15.96 2.37 -10.76
CA LYS A 236 -14.72 2.58 -11.51
C LYS A 236 -13.58 3.13 -10.64
N TYR A 237 -13.88 3.96 -9.64
CA TYR A 237 -12.86 4.58 -8.76
C TYR A 237 -12.20 3.59 -7.80
N THR A 238 -12.74 2.38 -7.69
CA THR A 238 -12.12 1.29 -6.92
C THR A 238 -11.63 0.15 -7.82
N ALA A 239 -12.01 0.16 -9.10
CA ALA A 239 -11.72 -0.92 -10.02
C ALA A 239 -10.22 -1.04 -10.33
N ALA A 240 -9.83 -2.25 -10.73
CA ALA A 240 -8.52 -2.48 -11.33
C ALA A 240 -8.39 -1.72 -12.66
N PRO A 241 -7.17 -1.32 -13.07
CA PRO A 241 -6.96 -0.69 -14.36
C PRO A 241 -7.46 -1.58 -15.51
N PRO A 242 -8.12 -1.02 -16.54
CA PRO A 242 -8.47 -1.76 -17.74
C PRO A 242 -7.21 -2.35 -18.40
N GLU A 243 -7.33 -3.53 -19.03
CA GLU A 243 -6.18 -4.24 -19.63
C GLU A 243 -5.37 -3.40 -20.62
N HIS A 244 -6.02 -2.53 -21.39
CA HIS A 244 -5.34 -1.66 -22.36
C HIS A 244 -4.48 -0.57 -21.71
N MET A 245 -4.73 -0.23 -20.44
CA MET A 245 -4.00 0.77 -19.67
C MET A 245 -2.86 0.16 -18.83
N VAL A 246 -2.83 -1.17 -18.69
CA VAL A 246 -1.73 -1.92 -18.03
C VAL A 246 -0.56 -2.10 -19.01
N ARG A 247 -0.06 -1.01 -19.59
CA ARG A 247 1.09 -1.01 -20.50
C ARG A 247 2.08 0.10 -20.14
N PRO A 248 3.39 -0.15 -20.23
CA PRO A 248 4.40 0.88 -20.09
C PRO A 248 4.07 2.09 -21.00
N GLY A 249 3.87 3.26 -20.39
CA GLY A 249 3.64 4.53 -21.10
C GLY A 249 2.19 5.05 -21.15
N VAL A 250 1.18 4.29 -20.72
CA VAL A 250 -0.24 4.73 -20.75
C VAL A 250 -0.72 5.27 -19.40
N CYS A 251 -0.18 4.74 -18.30
CA CYS A 251 -0.51 5.15 -16.92
C CYS A 251 0.75 5.60 -16.18
N MET A 252 1.62 6.32 -16.87
CA MET A 252 2.92 6.74 -16.36
C MET A 252 2.96 8.25 -16.40
N LEU A 253 2.93 8.86 -15.23
CA LEU A 253 3.17 10.30 -15.09
C LEU A 253 4.61 10.57 -15.55
N SER A 254 4.75 11.09 -16.76
CA SER A 254 6.03 11.64 -17.20
C SER A 254 6.18 13.00 -16.53
N CYS A 255 7.28 13.22 -15.81
CA CYS A 255 7.75 14.58 -15.65
C CYS A 255 7.98 15.12 -17.05
N SER A 256 7.29 16.18 -17.43
CA SER A 256 7.71 17.01 -18.56
C SER A 256 9.07 17.58 -18.19
N SER A 257 10.06 17.36 -19.06
CA SER A 257 11.40 17.97 -18.99
C SER A 257 11.36 19.48 -19.05
#